data_AF-A0A971GVN5-F1
#
_entry.id   AF-A0A971GVN5-F1
#
_cell.length_a   1.000
_cell.length_b   1.000
_cell.length_c   1.000
_cell.angle_alpha   90.00
_cell.angle_beta   90.00
_cell.angle_gamma   90.00
#
_symmetry.space_group_name_H-M   'P 1'
#
loop_
_entity.id
_entity.type
_entity.pdbx_description
1 polymer ?
#
loop_
_entity_poly.entity_id
_entity_poly.type
_entity_poly.pdbx_seq_one_letter_code
_entity_poly.pdbx_strand_id
1 'polypeptide(L)'
;MKRVTNVYVDAFNLYYNAVKNEKTPGFKWLDIRKMVANAFPQNAIQTVRYFTAKVQARTNDPQKPQRQELYLRALRTCPNLTIHYGRYVSWPKVMPLTDDPTHRLVKVINTEEKGSDVNLATFVI
;
A
#
# COMPACT_ATOMS: atom_id res chain seq x y z
N MET A 1 -28.13 -9.83 16.50
CA MET A 1 -27.15 -8.72 16.63
C MET A 1 -26.07 -8.87 15.57
N LYS A 2 -25.63 -7.79 14.92
CA LYS A 2 -24.49 -7.84 13.98
C LYS A 2 -23.19 -7.96 14.76
N ARG A 3 -22.24 -8.76 14.29
CA ARG A 3 -20.90 -8.85 14.89
C ARG A 3 -20.15 -7.54 14.62
N VAL A 4 -19.59 -6.93 15.66
CA VAL A 4 -18.72 -5.77 15.54
C VAL A 4 -17.39 -6.22 14.90
N THR A 5 -16.86 -5.46 13.95
CA THR A 5 -15.65 -5.84 13.21
C THR A 5 -14.77 -4.63 12.94
N ASN A 6 -13.48 -4.78 13.28
CA ASN A 6 -12.41 -3.86 12.92
C ASN A 6 -11.60 -4.50 11.80
N VAL A 7 -11.29 -3.73 10.75
CA VAL A 7 -10.62 -4.23 9.55
C VAL A 7 -9.28 -3.54 9.36
N TYR A 8 -8.27 -4.34 9.03
CA TYR A 8 -6.88 -3.91 8.85
C TYR A 8 -6.48 -4.27 7.42
N VAL A 9 -6.03 -3.28 6.65
CA VAL A 9 -5.75 -3.43 5.23
C VAL A 9 -4.29 -3.09 4.97
N ASP A 10 -3.53 -4.08 4.51
CA ASP A 10 -2.21 -3.87 3.91
C ASP A 10 -2.38 -3.32 2.49
N ALA A 11 -2.01 -2.05 2.31
CA ALA A 11 -2.14 -1.35 1.04
C ALA A 11 -1.25 -1.94 -0.06
N PHE A 12 -0.05 -2.42 0.28
CA PHE A 12 0.89 -2.93 -0.71
C PHE A 12 0.45 -4.30 -1.20
N ASN A 13 0.11 -5.19 -0.27
CA ASN A 13 -0.42 -6.50 -0.66
C ASN A 13 -1.68 -6.35 -1.52
N LEU A 14 -2.63 -5.51 -1.11
CA LEU A 14 -3.84 -5.22 -1.89
C LEU A 14 -3.51 -4.60 -3.25
N TYR A 15 -2.59 -3.63 -3.28
CA TYR A 15 -2.24 -2.94 -4.51
C TYR A 15 -1.61 -3.90 -5.51
N TYR A 16 -0.59 -4.67 -5.12
CA TYR A 16 0.14 -5.53 -6.05
C TYR A 16 -0.66 -6.75 -6.51
N ASN A 17 -1.57 -7.28 -5.67
CA ASN A 17 -2.33 -8.49 -6.02
C ASN A 17 -3.70 -8.22 -6.66
N ALA A 18 -4.35 -7.10 -6.36
CA ALA A 18 -5.71 -6.82 -6.84
C ALA A 18 -5.82 -5.58 -7.73
N VAL A 19 -5.16 -4.48 -7.35
CA VAL A 19 -5.37 -3.17 -8.01
C VAL A 19 -4.42 -2.95 -9.19
N LYS A 20 -3.15 -3.32 -9.04
CA LYS A 20 -2.11 -3.29 -10.06
C LYS A 20 -2.22 -4.55 -10.92
N ASN A 21 -3.39 -4.74 -11.53
CA ASN A 21 -3.68 -5.86 -12.40
C ASN A 21 -3.47 -5.45 -13.88
N GLU A 22 -2.78 -6.29 -14.64
CA GLU A 22 -2.56 -6.12 -16.08
C GLU A 22 -3.86 -6.26 -16.89
N LYS A 23 -4.85 -7.00 -16.39
CA LYS A 23 -6.14 -7.22 -17.06
C LYS A 23 -7.08 -6.01 -16.96
N THR A 24 -6.83 -5.09 -16.03
CA THR A 24 -7.65 -3.88 -15.82
C THR A 24 -6.78 -2.62 -15.80
N PRO A 25 -6.06 -2.33 -16.90
CA PRO A 25 -5.17 -1.18 -16.96
C PRO A 25 -6.02 0.10 -16.87
N GLY A 26 -5.87 0.85 -15.78
CA GLY A 26 -6.56 2.12 -15.56
C GLY A 26 -7.40 2.17 -14.29
N PHE A 27 -7.92 1.03 -13.82
CA PHE A 27 -8.72 0.95 -12.59
C PHE A 27 -7.83 0.84 -11.35
N LYS A 28 -7.15 1.95 -11.01
CA LYS A 28 -6.17 1.99 -9.90
C LYS A 28 -6.74 2.48 -8.57
N TRP A 29 -8.03 2.82 -8.53
CA TRP A 29 -8.69 3.36 -7.36
C TRP A 29 -9.75 2.38 -6.89
N LEU A 30 -9.75 2.11 -5.60
CA LEU A 30 -10.66 1.17 -4.97
C LEU A 30 -11.27 1.85 -3.75
N ASP A 31 -12.60 1.88 -3.66
CA ASP A 31 -13.27 2.31 -2.43
C ASP A 31 -13.11 1.21 -1.39
N ILE A 32 -12.12 1.37 -0.51
CA ILE A 32 -11.78 0.39 0.53
C ILE A 32 -12.95 0.20 1.49
N ARG A 33 -13.66 1.28 1.84
CA ARG A 33 -14.76 1.21 2.80
C ARG A 33 -15.95 0.42 2.22
N LYS A 34 -16.26 0.64 0.95
CA LYS A 34 -17.33 -0.09 0.23
C LYS A 34 -16.93 -1.53 -0.04
N MET A 35 -15.68 -1.80 -0.41
CA MET A 35 -15.16 -3.16 -0.55
C MET A 35 -15.36 -3.96 0.73
N VAL A 36 -14.95 -3.40 1.88
CA VAL A 36 -15.10 -4.05 3.18
C VAL A 36 -16.57 -4.26 3.56
N ALA A 37 -17.44 -3.28 3.29
CA ALA A 37 -18.89 -3.42 3.53
C ALA A 37 -19.50 -4.57 2.71
N ASN A 38 -19.08 -4.70 1.45
CA ASN A 38 -19.56 -5.74 0.55
C ASN A 38 -19.02 -7.12 0.90
N ALA A 39 -17.77 -7.21 1.36
CA ALA A 39 -17.16 -8.47 1.78
C ALA A 39 -17.79 -9.02 3.09
N PHE A 40 -18.26 -8.14 3.97
CA PHE A 40 -18.82 -8.51 5.27
C PHE A 40 -20.18 -7.85 5.53
N PRO A 41 -21.22 -8.17 4.73
CA PRO A 41 -22.50 -7.46 4.73
C PRO A 41 -23.29 -7.63 6.05
N GLN A 42 -23.04 -8.72 6.77
CA GLN A 42 -23.70 -9.03 8.04
C GLN A 42 -22.99 -8.43 9.27
N ASN A 43 -21.83 -7.80 9.08
CA ASN A 43 -21.02 -7.27 10.18
C ASN A 43 -21.29 -5.77 10.36
N ALA A 44 -21.13 -5.29 11.60
CA ALA A 44 -21.06 -3.88 11.92
C ALA A 44 -19.58 -3.45 11.83
N ILE A 45 -19.19 -2.92 10.67
CA ILE A 45 -17.82 -2.43 10.44
C ILE A 45 -17.63 -1.14 11.23
N GLN A 46 -16.89 -1.24 12.34
CA GLN A 46 -16.65 -0.14 13.25
C GLN A 46 -15.49 0.74 12.77
N THR A 47 -14.40 0.12 12.34
CA THR A 47 -13.20 0.83 11.87
C THR A 47 -12.53 0.09 10.73
N VAL A 48 -11.95 0.85 9.82
CA VAL A 48 -11.04 0.38 8.77
C VAL A 48 -9.71 1.12 8.94
N ARG A 49 -8.62 0.37 9.09
CA ARG A 49 -7.25 0.91 9.19
C ARG A 49 -6.48 0.52 7.94
N TYR A 50 -6.02 1.51 7.18
CA TYR A 50 -5.31 1.34 5.92
C TYR A 50 -3.83 1.67 6.11
N PHE A 51 -2.96 0.66 5.98
CA PHE A 51 -1.53 0.77 6.25
C PHE A 51 -0.76 0.90 4.95
N THR A 52 -0.03 2.00 4.78
CA THR A 52 0.67 2.32 3.53
C THR A 52 1.90 3.19 3.78
N ALA A 53 2.70 3.50 2.75
CA ALA A 53 3.76 4.49 2.83
C ALA A 53 3.68 5.45 1.63
N LYS A 54 4.08 6.71 1.84
CA LYS A 54 4.09 7.72 0.77
C LYS A 54 5.15 7.38 -0.28
N VAL A 55 4.74 7.15 -1.52
CA VAL A 55 5.64 6.84 -2.62
C VAL A 55 6.43 8.07 -3.02
N GLN A 56 7.70 7.87 -3.37
CA GLN A 56 8.57 8.92 -3.89
C GLN A 56 8.46 9.00 -5.41
N ALA A 57 8.75 10.18 -5.95
CA ALA A 57 8.88 10.40 -7.38
C ALA A 57 10.04 9.56 -7.93
N ARG A 58 9.88 9.00 -9.12
CA ARG A 58 10.96 8.34 -9.86
C ARG A 58 11.16 9.06 -11.18
N THR A 59 12.38 9.02 -11.71
CA THR A 59 12.74 9.65 -12.98
C THR A 59 11.83 9.22 -14.13
N ASN A 60 11.40 7.96 -14.14
CA ASN A 60 10.49 7.40 -15.15
C ASN A 60 8.99 7.58 -14.83
N ASP A 61 8.61 8.02 -13.63
CA ASP A 61 7.22 8.28 -13.24
C ASP A 61 7.15 9.36 -12.14
N PRO A 62 7.40 10.63 -12.50
CA PRO A 62 7.50 11.72 -11.53
C PRO A 62 6.15 12.06 -10.89
N GLN A 63 5.03 11.77 -11.57
CA GLN A 63 3.68 12.07 -11.09
C GLN A 63 3.12 11.00 -10.13
N LYS A 64 3.87 9.92 -9.87
CA LYS A 64 3.45 8.83 -8.98
C LYS A 64 2.99 9.32 -7.58
N PRO A 65 3.71 10.23 -6.89
CA PRO A 65 3.28 10.73 -5.58
C PRO A 65 1.99 11.54 -5.65
N GLN A 66 1.82 12.35 -6.70
CA GLN A 66 0.62 13.16 -6.88
C GLN A 66 -0.63 12.28 -7.05
N ARG A 67 -0.54 11.23 -7.85
CA ARG A 67 -1.64 10.27 -8.03
C ARG A 67 -1.95 9.52 -6.73
N GLN A 68 -0.92 9.13 -5.96
CA GLN A 68 -1.14 8.48 -4.67
C GLN A 68 -1.79 9.44 -3.67
N GLU A 69 -1.30 10.66 -3.53
CA GLU A 69 -1.85 11.63 -2.59
C GLU A 69 -3.31 11.97 -2.94
N LEU A 70 -3.63 12.07 -4.22
CA LEU A 70 -5.00 12.27 -4.69
C LEU A 70 -5.92 11.12 -4.22
N TYR A 71 -5.48 9.87 -4.37
CA TYR A 71 -6.22 8.70 -3.90
C TYR A 71 -6.33 8.64 -2.37
N LEU A 72 -5.23 8.88 -1.65
CA LEU A 72 -5.24 8.89 -0.18
C LEU A 72 -6.15 10.00 0.37
N ARG A 73 -6.18 11.16 -0.26
CA ARG A 73 -7.11 12.24 0.08
C ARG A 73 -8.57 11.82 -0.13
N ALA A 74 -8.87 11.09 -1.21
CA ALA A 74 -10.20 10.54 -1.42
C ALA A 74 -10.54 9.50 -0.33
N LEU A 75 -9.62 8.60 0.05
CA LEU A 75 -9.87 7.64 1.13
C LEU A 75 -10.11 8.30 2.49
N ARG A 76 -9.50 9.45 2.77
CA ARG A 76 -9.74 10.22 4.00
C ARG A 76 -11.17 10.75 4.13
N THR A 77 -11.94 10.81 3.03
CA THR A 77 -13.36 11.20 3.09
C THR A 77 -14.28 10.03 3.46
N CYS A 78 -13.77 8.79 3.44
CA CYS A 78 -14.55 7.62 3.81
C CYS A 78 -14.76 7.57 5.34
N PRO A 79 -16.00 7.34 5.81
CA PRO A 79 -16.30 7.28 7.23
C PRO A 79 -15.59 6.08 7.90
N ASN A 80 -15.08 6.31 9.10
CA ASN A 80 -14.39 5.31 9.93
C ASN A 80 -13.17 4.66 9.26
N LEU A 81 -12.60 5.29 8.24
CA LEU A 81 -11.34 4.88 7.62
C LEU A 81 -10.21 5.77 8.13
N THR A 82 -9.15 5.15 8.65
CA THR A 82 -7.92 5.84 9.06
C THR A 82 -6.73 5.33 8.27
N ILE A 83 -5.78 6.21 7.97
CA ILE A 83 -4.57 5.87 7.21
C ILE A 83 -3.36 5.94 8.13
N HIS A 84 -2.57 4.88 8.12
CA HIS A 84 -1.38 4.71 8.95
C HIS A 84 -0.15 4.62 8.05
N TYR A 85 0.82 5.50 8.28
CA TYR A 85 1.98 5.63 7.41
C TYR A 85 3.20 4.88 7.96
N GLY A 86 3.71 3.94 7.17
CA GLY A 86 5.11 3.53 7.21
C GLY A 86 6.00 4.52 6.45
N ARG A 87 7.27 4.17 6.24
CA ARG A 87 8.24 5.01 5.54
C ARG A 87 9.09 4.20 4.57
N TYR A 88 9.44 4.81 3.44
CA TYR A 88 10.50 4.26 2.60
C TYR A 88 11.86 4.65 3.17
N VAL A 89 12.77 3.69 3.18
CA VAL A 89 14.17 3.89 3.55
C VAL A 89 15.03 3.50 2.34
N SER A 90 15.98 4.36 2.00
CA SER A 90 16.91 4.14 0.89
C SER A 90 18.34 4.11 1.39
N TRP A 91 19.13 3.15 0.92
CA TRP A 91 20.55 3.04 1.26
C TRP A 91 21.33 2.43 0.11
N PRO A 92 22.64 2.74 -0.02
CA PRO A 92 23.48 2.08 -0.99
C PRO A 92 23.67 0.60 -0.62
N LYS A 93 23.52 -0.29 -1.60
CA LYS A 93 23.77 -1.73 -1.47
C LYS A 93 24.54 -2.20 -2.69
N VAL A 94 25.44 -3.16 -2.51
CA VAL A 94 26.11 -3.82 -3.62
C VAL A 94 25.27 -5.03 -4.02
N MET A 95 24.90 -5.11 -5.30
CA MET A 95 24.07 -6.18 -5.84
C MET A 95 24.63 -6.66 -7.19
N PRO A 96 24.44 -7.94 -7.56
CA PRO A 96 24.82 -8.43 -8.87
C PRO A 96 23.98 -7.75 -9.97
N LEU A 97 24.62 -7.43 -11.10
CA LEU A 97 23.95 -6.93 -12.28
C LEU A 97 23.11 -8.05 -12.92
N THR A 98 21.83 -7.78 -13.18
CA THR A 98 20.97 -8.71 -13.92
C THR A 98 21.46 -8.85 -15.36
N ASP A 99 21.29 -10.04 -15.93
CA ASP A 99 21.61 -10.34 -17.34
C ASP A 99 23.10 -10.21 -17.70
N ASP A 100 23.99 -10.22 -16.69
CA ASP A 100 25.44 -10.29 -16.84
C ASP A 100 25.94 -11.69 -16.45
N PRO A 101 26.46 -12.52 -17.39
CA PRO A 101 26.97 -13.86 -17.10
C PRO A 101 28.07 -13.88 -16.04
N THR A 102 28.82 -12.78 -15.92
CA THR A 102 29.91 -12.64 -14.95
C THR A 102 29.44 -12.26 -13.55
N HIS A 103 28.13 -11.99 -13.38
CA HIS A 103 27.51 -11.56 -12.12
C HIS A 103 28.25 -10.38 -11.47
N ARG A 104 28.75 -9.45 -12.29
CA ARG A 104 29.50 -8.29 -11.83
C ARG A 104 28.70 -7.52 -10.78
N LEU A 105 29.38 -7.18 -9.69
CA LEU A 105 28.79 -6.42 -8.59
C LEU A 105 28.74 -4.93 -8.91
N VAL A 106 27.58 -4.32 -8.69
CA VAL A 106 27.34 -2.89 -8.89
C VAL A 106 26.74 -2.26 -7.64
N LYS A 107 27.07 -0.99 -7.40
CA LYS A 107 26.49 -0.22 -6.29
C LYS A 107 25.15 0.35 -6.74
N VAL A 108 24.08 -0.08 -6.08
CA VAL A 108 22.70 0.36 -6.35
C VAL A 108 22.14 1.11 -5.15
N ILE A 109 21.13 1.95 -5.38
CA ILE A 109 20.30 2.49 -4.31
C ILE A 109 19.15 1.52 -4.05
N ASN A 110 19.23 0.76 -2.96
CA ASN A 110 18.13 -0.09 -2.53
C ASN A 110 17.10 0.77 -1.80
N THR A 111 15.82 0.60 -2.13
CA THR A 111 14.71 1.32 -1.47
C THR A 111 13.67 0.32 -1.03
N GLU A 112 13.46 0.23 0.28
CA GLU A 112 12.47 -0.67 0.89
C GLU A 112 11.44 0.14 1.67
N GLU A 113 10.21 -0.37 1.71
CA GLU A 113 9.22 0.12 2.66
C GLU A 113 9.51 -0.50 4.04
N LYS A 114 9.36 0.30 5.09
CA LYS A 114 9.54 -0.12 6.48
C LYS A 114 8.39 0.42 7.32
N GLY A 115 7.80 -0.47 8.11
CA GLY A 115 6.97 -0.12 9.26
C GLY A 115 5.46 -0.22 9.02
N SER A 116 4.97 -0.41 7.79
CA SER A 116 3.55 -0.65 7.55
C SER A 116 3.06 -1.93 8.25
N ASP A 117 3.85 -2.99 8.19
CA ASP A 117 3.71 -4.31 8.80
C ASP A 117 3.88 -4.27 10.33
N VAL A 118 4.84 -3.49 10.85
CA VAL A 118 5.00 -3.27 12.30
C VAL A 118 3.80 -2.49 12.87
N ASN A 119 3.35 -1.46 12.16
CA ASN A 119 2.16 -0.70 12.54
C ASN A 119 0.92 -1.58 12.52
N LEU A 120 0.74 -2.39 11.46
CA LEU A 120 -0.37 -3.35 11.38
C LEU A 120 -0.41 -4.24 12.62
N ALA A 121 0.73 -4.86 12.97
CA ALA A 121 0.82 -5.72 14.16
C ALA A 121 0.47 -4.99 15.46
N THR A 122 0.95 -3.75 15.63
CA THR A 122 0.72 -2.95 16.85
C THR A 122 -0.76 -2.59 17.04
N PHE A 123 -1.47 -2.31 15.95
CA PHE A 123 -2.87 -1.90 16.02
C PHE A 123 -3.85 -3.08 16.16
N VAL A 124 -3.41 -4.32 15.95
CA VAL A 124 -4.27 -5.52 16.05
C VAL A 124 -4.47 -5.97 17.50
N ILE A 125 -3.56 -5.60 18.41
CA ILE A 125 -3.60 -5.89 19.85
C ILE A 125 -4.59 -4.95 20.54
#